data_AF-A0A3D2IJC3-F1
#
_entry.id   AF-A0A3D2IJC3-F1
#
_cell.length_a   1.000
_cell.length_b   1.000
_cell.length_c   1.000
_cell.angle_alpha   90.00
_cell.angle_beta   90.00
_cell.angle_gamma   90.00
#
_symmetry.space_group_name_H-M   'P 1'
#
loop_
_entity.id
_entity.type
_entity.pdbx_description
1 polymer ?
#
loop_
_entity_poly.entity_id
_entity_poly.type
_entity_poly.pdbx_seq_one_letter_code
_entity_poly.pdbx_strand_id
1 'polypeptide(L)'
;VPSLFTFNMPNEPITKLMGVVADPVSVKIMGSKLKSEGPLLITHWGMSGPAILKLSSFGARELNELDYEYKTLINWTGVLSEQEIREMLKKVVEEHGKKRIHNVNPFDLPGRLWEFLIEKVELGAGMIWQNMGKKNINRMVHILMNDEYSVSGKTTFKEEFVTCGGISLQDIDIKTMQSKKVPNIYFAGEVLDIDGVTGGFNFQAAWTTGFIAGKLS
;
A
#
# COMPACT_ATOMS: atom_id res chain seq x y z
N VAL A 1 -14.26 -6.03 10.54
CA VAL A 1 -13.92 -5.78 9.12
C VAL A 1 -12.47 -6.17 8.91
N PRO A 2 -12.13 -6.95 7.88
CA PRO A 2 -10.74 -7.31 7.57
C PRO A 2 -9.83 -6.08 7.48
N SER A 3 -8.68 -6.11 8.15
CA SER A 3 -7.59 -5.13 8.06
C SER A 3 -6.27 -5.84 7.72
N LEU A 4 -5.23 -5.07 7.38
CA LEU A 4 -3.91 -5.60 7.02
C LEU A 4 -3.94 -6.62 5.88
N PHE A 5 -4.66 -6.31 4.81
CA PHE A 5 -4.80 -7.18 3.64
C PHE A 5 -4.09 -6.61 2.41
N THR A 6 -3.77 -7.51 1.49
CA THR A 6 -3.19 -7.14 0.19
C THR A 6 -4.28 -6.75 -0.80
N PHE A 7 -3.96 -5.87 -1.75
CA PHE A 7 -4.90 -5.45 -2.78
C PHE A 7 -4.88 -6.48 -3.91
N ASN A 8 -6.04 -7.08 -4.19
CA ASN A 8 -6.19 -8.04 -5.28
C ASN A 8 -6.47 -7.30 -6.60
N MET A 9 -5.70 -7.58 -7.63
CA MET A 9 -5.69 -6.89 -8.92
C MET A 9 -5.58 -7.89 -10.08
N PRO A 10 -6.52 -8.85 -10.20
CA PRO A 10 -6.38 -10.00 -11.11
C PRO A 10 -6.31 -9.63 -12.59
N ASN A 11 -6.87 -8.47 -12.96
CA ASN A 11 -6.90 -7.97 -14.34
C ASN A 11 -5.75 -7.01 -14.65
N GLU A 12 -4.91 -6.68 -13.66
CA GLU A 12 -3.85 -5.70 -13.85
C GLU A 12 -2.54 -6.38 -14.30
N PRO A 13 -1.92 -5.90 -15.41
CA PRO A 13 -0.74 -6.53 -15.98
C PRO A 13 0.51 -6.41 -15.10
N ILE A 14 0.50 -5.53 -14.10
CA ILE A 14 1.61 -5.36 -13.15
C ILE A 14 1.89 -6.63 -12.35
N THR A 15 0.90 -7.52 -12.17
CA THR A 15 1.05 -8.82 -11.49
C THR A 15 2.13 -9.72 -12.13
N LYS A 16 2.47 -9.50 -13.41
CA LYS A 16 3.59 -10.17 -14.10
C LYS A 16 4.96 -9.83 -13.49
N LEU A 17 5.04 -8.76 -12.71
CA LEU A 17 6.23 -8.33 -11.98
C LEU A 17 6.29 -8.91 -10.56
N MET A 18 5.60 -10.03 -10.29
CA MET A 18 5.66 -10.68 -8.98
C MET A 18 7.10 -10.82 -8.44
N GLY A 19 7.28 -10.48 -7.17
CA GLY A 19 8.58 -10.48 -6.49
C GLY A 19 9.36 -9.17 -6.61
N VAL A 20 8.93 -8.22 -7.44
CA VAL A 20 9.54 -6.89 -7.50
C VAL A 20 9.10 -6.05 -6.30
N VAL A 21 10.07 -5.41 -5.65
CA VAL A 21 9.86 -4.48 -4.54
C VAL A 21 10.31 -3.09 -4.97
N ALA A 22 9.45 -2.09 -4.80
CA ALA A 22 9.79 -0.68 -5.02
C ALA A 22 9.71 0.10 -3.70
N ASP A 23 10.72 0.92 -3.44
CA ASP A 23 10.86 1.73 -2.23
C ASP A 23 11.72 2.97 -2.54
N PRO A 24 11.28 4.20 -2.23
CA PRO A 24 10.00 4.57 -1.62
C PRO A 24 8.84 4.61 -2.62
N VAL A 25 7.65 4.18 -2.17
CA VAL A 25 6.40 4.31 -2.91
C VAL A 25 5.36 5.01 -2.04
N SER A 26 4.48 5.78 -2.68
CA SER A 26 3.25 6.25 -2.05
C SER A 26 2.01 5.67 -2.73
N VAL A 27 1.03 5.28 -1.92
CA VAL A 27 -0.23 4.68 -2.36
C VAL A 27 -1.39 5.53 -1.86
N LYS A 28 -2.34 5.80 -2.73
CA LYS A 28 -3.58 6.54 -2.41
C LYS A 28 -4.82 5.80 -2.92
N ILE A 29 -5.93 5.91 -2.21
CA ILE A 29 -7.24 5.47 -2.71
C ILE A 29 -7.91 6.62 -3.45
N MET A 30 -8.35 6.39 -4.69
CA MET A 30 -9.01 7.40 -5.51
C MET A 30 -10.36 7.80 -4.88
N GLY A 31 -10.66 9.10 -4.83
CA GLY A 31 -11.88 9.61 -4.19
C GLY A 31 -11.79 9.72 -2.66
N SER A 32 -10.69 9.26 -2.05
CA SER A 32 -10.48 9.26 -0.61
C SER A 32 -9.35 10.18 -0.16
N LYS A 33 -9.30 10.44 1.16
CA LYS A 33 -8.14 11.03 1.85
C LYS A 33 -7.11 9.98 2.28
N LEU A 34 -7.43 8.69 2.15
CA LEU A 34 -6.55 7.58 2.52
C LEU A 34 -5.28 7.57 1.67
N LYS A 35 -4.13 7.65 2.36
CA LYS A 35 -2.79 7.60 1.78
C LYS A 35 -1.84 6.86 2.71
N SER A 36 -0.89 6.12 2.14
CA SER A 36 0.20 5.47 2.85
C SER A 36 1.50 5.54 2.04
N GLU A 37 2.62 5.30 2.72
CA GLU A 37 3.97 5.36 2.17
C GLU A 37 4.79 4.20 2.73
N GLY A 38 5.77 3.75 1.95
CA GLY A 38 6.75 2.72 2.31
C GLY A 38 7.02 1.74 1.17
N PRO A 39 7.72 0.64 1.46
CA PRO A 39 7.96 -0.39 0.47
C PRO A 39 6.66 -1.00 -0.06
N LEU A 40 6.61 -1.24 -1.35
CA LEU A 40 5.53 -1.94 -2.04
C LEU A 40 6.08 -3.21 -2.69
N LEU A 41 5.44 -4.34 -2.41
CA LEU A 41 5.74 -5.64 -3.02
C LEU A 41 4.68 -5.96 -4.08
N ILE A 42 5.11 -6.26 -5.30
CA ILE A 42 4.23 -6.80 -6.33
C ILE A 42 4.13 -8.31 -6.15
N THR A 43 2.91 -8.84 -6.10
CA THR A 43 2.62 -10.28 -5.95
C THR A 43 2.00 -10.83 -7.23
N HIS A 44 1.76 -12.14 -7.28
CA HIS A 44 1.11 -12.77 -8.43
C HIS A 44 -0.40 -12.49 -8.55
N TRP A 45 -1.00 -11.88 -7.53
CA TRP A 45 -2.42 -11.50 -7.52
C TRP A 45 -2.65 -10.00 -7.40
N GLY A 46 -1.64 -9.21 -7.05
CA GLY A 46 -1.76 -7.75 -6.95
C GLY A 46 -0.60 -7.11 -6.20
N MET A 47 -0.89 -6.34 -5.16
CA MET A 47 0.12 -5.59 -4.40
C MET A 47 0.01 -5.82 -2.90
N SER A 48 1.17 -5.89 -2.24
CA SER A 48 1.35 -6.04 -0.79
C SER A 48 2.48 -5.12 -0.30
N GLY A 49 3.04 -5.41 0.87
CA GLY A 49 4.10 -4.65 1.51
C GLY A 49 3.57 -3.56 2.45
N PRO A 50 4.45 -2.94 3.25
CA PRO A 50 4.08 -1.97 4.28
C PRO A 50 3.15 -0.85 3.80
N ALA A 51 3.38 -0.32 2.59
CA ALA A 51 2.53 0.75 2.05
C ALA A 51 1.06 0.30 1.89
N ILE A 52 0.84 -0.89 1.32
CA ILE A 52 -0.50 -1.46 1.08
C ILE A 52 -1.14 -1.92 2.40
N LEU A 53 -0.41 -2.67 3.22
CA LEU A 53 -0.94 -3.24 4.46
C LEU A 53 -1.39 -2.14 5.42
N LYS A 54 -0.55 -1.11 5.63
CA LYS A 54 -0.90 0.05 6.46
C LYS A 54 -2.13 0.80 5.92
N LEU A 55 -2.21 0.98 4.59
CA LEU A 55 -3.36 1.63 3.96
C LEU A 55 -4.65 0.84 4.14
N SER A 56 -4.60 -0.47 3.93
CA SER A 56 -5.75 -1.37 4.11
C SER A 56 -6.24 -1.39 5.56
N SER A 57 -5.33 -1.21 6.53
CA SER A 57 -5.66 -1.12 7.95
C SER A 57 -6.36 0.18 8.28
N PHE A 58 -5.82 1.32 7.83
CA PHE A 58 -6.43 2.63 8.09
C PHE A 58 -7.76 2.81 7.36
N GLY A 59 -7.87 2.24 6.16
CA GLY A 59 -9.06 2.30 5.32
C GLY A 59 -10.05 1.17 5.53
N ALA A 60 -9.86 0.27 6.50
CA ALA A 60 -10.60 -1.00 6.56
C ALA A 60 -12.13 -0.84 6.40
N ARG A 61 -12.72 0.13 7.12
CA ARG A 61 -14.16 0.42 7.07
C ARG A 61 -14.59 1.01 5.72
N GLU A 62 -13.89 2.04 5.25
CA GLU A 62 -14.20 2.70 3.96
C GLU A 62 -14.06 1.74 2.78
N LEU A 63 -13.00 0.92 2.78
CA LEU A 63 -12.78 -0.08 1.73
C LEU A 63 -13.83 -1.21 1.77
N ASN A 64 -14.37 -1.50 2.95
CA ASN A 64 -15.47 -2.45 3.09
C ASN A 64 -16.81 -1.89 2.61
N GLU A 65 -17.09 -0.60 2.82
CA GLU A 65 -18.26 0.09 2.26
C GLU A 65 -18.25 0.12 0.72
N LEU A 66 -17.06 0.05 0.12
CA LEU A 66 -16.86 -0.05 -1.32
C LEU A 66 -16.87 -1.50 -1.83
N ASP A 67 -17.26 -2.48 -1.00
CA ASP A 67 -17.21 -3.92 -1.33
C ASP A 67 -15.84 -4.38 -1.86
N TYR A 68 -14.77 -3.67 -1.46
CA TYR A 68 -13.40 -3.88 -1.95
C TYR A 68 -13.22 -3.70 -3.46
N GLU A 69 -14.10 -2.95 -4.11
CA GLU A 69 -14.01 -2.55 -5.52
C GLU A 69 -13.68 -1.06 -5.59
N TYR A 70 -12.42 -0.73 -5.90
CA TYR A 70 -11.95 0.66 -5.92
C TYR A 70 -10.72 0.83 -6.79
N LYS A 71 -10.38 2.09 -7.10
CA LYS A 71 -9.15 2.44 -7.80
C LYS A 71 -8.11 2.96 -6.84
N THR A 72 -6.87 2.53 -7.02
CA THR A 72 -5.71 3.05 -6.28
C THR A 72 -4.75 3.75 -7.23
N LEU A 73 -4.07 4.77 -6.71
CA LEU A 73 -3.03 5.52 -7.40
C LEU A 73 -1.69 5.25 -6.72
N ILE A 74 -0.70 4.87 -7.52
CA ILE A 74 0.68 4.63 -7.08
C ILE A 74 1.56 5.78 -7.57
N ASN A 75 2.29 6.38 -6.64
CA ASN A 75 3.43 7.24 -6.93
C ASN A 75 4.70 6.42 -6.72
N TRP A 76 5.34 6.04 -7.83
CA TRP A 76 6.58 5.26 -7.86
C TRP A 76 7.81 6.03 -7.41
N THR A 77 7.70 7.36 -7.32
CA THR A 77 8.80 8.24 -6.86
C THR A 77 8.67 8.62 -5.39
N GLY A 78 7.75 7.98 -4.67
CA GLY A 78 7.50 8.22 -3.26
C GLY A 78 6.93 9.61 -2.98
N VAL A 79 7.76 10.50 -2.43
CA VAL A 79 7.36 11.83 -1.95
C VAL A 79 7.82 12.98 -2.85
N LEU A 80 8.48 12.68 -3.98
CA LEU A 80 8.91 13.73 -4.91
C LEU A 80 7.72 14.50 -5.48
N SER A 81 7.89 15.81 -5.58
CA SER A 81 6.97 16.72 -6.24
C SER A 81 7.07 16.58 -7.77
N GLU A 82 6.02 17.02 -8.47
CA GLU A 82 6.02 17.03 -9.94
C GLU A 82 7.20 17.85 -10.50
N GLN A 83 7.56 18.96 -9.83
CA GLN A 83 8.67 19.80 -10.24
C GLN A 83 10.01 19.07 -10.14
N GLU A 84 10.27 18.39 -9.02
CA GLU A 84 11.51 17.62 -8.83
C GLU A 84 11.64 16.50 -9.87
N ILE A 85 10.55 15.78 -10.15
CA ILE A 85 10.52 14.72 -11.17
C ILE A 85 10.85 15.32 -12.55
N ARG A 86 10.27 16.46 -12.90
CA ARG A 86 10.54 17.15 -14.18
C ARG A 86 11.99 17.62 -14.28
N GLU A 87 12.56 18.14 -13.20
CA GLU A 87 13.95 18.56 -13.14
C GLU A 87 14.90 17.37 -13.31
N MET A 88 14.61 16.23 -12.66
CA MET A 88 15.36 14.99 -12.85
C MET A 88 15.29 14.49 -14.30
N LEU A 89 14.11 14.46 -14.91
CA LEU A 89 13.95 14.05 -16.31
C LEU A 89 14.69 15.00 -17.26
N LYS A 90 14.65 16.32 -17.00
CA LYS A 90 15.38 17.32 -17.79
C LYS A 90 16.89 17.06 -17.73
N LYS A 91 17.42 16.83 -16.53
CA LYS A 91 18.85 16.52 -16.32
C LYS A 91 19.27 15.26 -17.07
N VAL A 92 18.46 14.21 -17.06
CA VAL A 92 18.74 12.97 -17.80
C VAL A 92 18.75 13.21 -19.31
N VAL A 93 17.85 14.03 -19.83
CA VAL A 93 17.86 14.39 -21.26
C VAL A 93 19.14 15.14 -21.64
N GLU A 94 19.62 16.04 -20.77
CA GLU A 94 20.85 16.80 -20.98
C GLU A 94 22.11 15.91 -20.92
N GLU A 95 22.20 15.02 -19.92
CA GLU A 95 23.38 14.18 -19.68
C GLU A 95 23.40 12.91 -20.56
N HIS A 96 22.23 12.39 -20.91
CA HIS A 96 22.06 11.06 -21.52
C HIS A 96 21.10 11.04 -22.73
N GLY A 97 20.86 12.19 -23.36
CA GLY A 97 19.91 12.35 -24.47
C GLY A 97 19.95 11.31 -25.59
N LYS A 98 21.16 10.84 -25.96
CA LYS A 98 21.35 9.84 -27.03
C LYS A 98 21.16 8.38 -26.58
N LYS A 99 21.08 8.12 -25.28
CA LYS A 99 20.86 6.77 -24.73
C LYS A 99 19.38 6.41 -24.82
N ARG A 100 19.11 5.12 -24.99
CA ARG A 100 17.75 4.56 -24.90
C ARG A 100 17.22 4.71 -23.48
N ILE A 101 15.92 4.93 -23.35
CA ILE A 101 15.28 5.22 -22.06
C ILE A 101 15.43 4.05 -21.08
N HIS A 102 15.28 2.80 -21.53
CA HIS A 102 15.44 1.62 -20.66
C HIS A 102 16.86 1.49 -20.08
N ASN A 103 17.89 2.06 -20.72
CA ASN A 103 19.28 1.97 -20.26
C ASN A 103 19.63 2.99 -19.16
N VAL A 104 18.74 3.94 -18.88
CA VAL A 104 19.01 5.00 -17.90
C VAL A 104 17.75 5.24 -17.09
N ASN A 105 17.78 4.82 -15.82
CA ASN A 105 16.72 5.02 -14.86
C ASN A 105 17.17 6.04 -13.81
N PRO A 106 16.53 7.23 -13.72
CA PRO A 106 16.93 8.25 -12.75
C PRO A 106 16.27 8.11 -11.37
N PHE A 107 15.32 7.19 -11.20
CA PHE A 107 14.50 7.08 -9.99
C PHE A 107 14.84 5.86 -9.12
N ASP A 108 15.94 5.16 -9.43
CA ASP A 108 16.38 3.94 -8.72
C ASP A 108 15.31 2.82 -8.64
N LEU A 109 14.34 2.86 -9.56
CA LEU A 109 13.33 1.80 -9.67
C LEU A 109 13.96 0.46 -10.10
N PRO A 110 13.42 -0.68 -9.65
CA PRO A 110 13.81 -1.98 -10.17
C PRO A 110 13.71 -2.03 -11.70
N GLY A 111 14.71 -2.60 -12.37
CA GLY A 111 14.79 -2.59 -13.84
C GLY A 111 13.52 -3.11 -14.53
N ARG A 112 12.95 -4.22 -14.02
CA ARG A 112 11.70 -4.79 -14.56
C ARG A 112 10.49 -3.86 -14.40
N LEU A 113 10.44 -3.07 -13.33
CA LEU A 113 9.39 -2.06 -13.14
C LEU A 113 9.61 -0.87 -14.07
N TRP A 114 10.86 -0.41 -14.22
CA TRP A 114 11.18 0.67 -15.14
C TRP A 114 10.80 0.33 -16.59
N GLU A 115 11.13 -0.87 -17.04
CA GLU A 115 10.74 -1.38 -18.37
C GLU A 115 9.22 -1.40 -18.54
N PHE A 116 8.50 -1.93 -17.53
CA PHE A 116 7.04 -1.97 -17.54
C PHE A 116 6.41 -0.57 -17.63
N LEU A 117 6.92 0.43 -16.90
CA LEU A 117 6.41 1.80 -16.96
C LEU A 117 6.67 2.45 -18.32
N ILE A 118 7.84 2.21 -18.93
CA ILE A 118 8.15 2.69 -20.29
C ILE A 118 7.17 2.08 -21.31
N GLU A 119 6.91 0.77 -21.21
CA GLU A 119 5.94 0.07 -22.06
C GLU A 119 4.53 0.63 -21.88
N LYS A 120 4.11 0.90 -20.63
CA LYS A 120 2.80 1.50 -20.32
C LYS A 120 2.62 2.90 -20.91
N VAL A 121 3.71 3.65 -21.11
CA VAL A 121 3.70 4.96 -21.80
C VAL A 121 3.80 4.81 -23.33
N GLU A 122 3.93 3.58 -23.85
CA GLU A 122 3.93 3.26 -25.29
C GLU A 122 5.03 4.02 -26.06
N LEU A 123 6.21 4.18 -25.46
CA LEU A 123 7.30 4.94 -26.06
C LEU A 123 8.03 4.16 -27.17
N GLY A 124 7.83 2.85 -27.26
CA GLY A 124 8.52 1.96 -28.19
C GLY A 124 9.96 1.65 -27.75
N ALA A 125 10.44 0.43 -28.03
CA ALA A 125 11.69 -0.12 -27.49
C ALA A 125 12.96 0.68 -27.88
N GLY A 126 12.91 1.44 -28.97
CA GLY A 126 14.02 2.23 -29.49
C GLY A 126 14.08 3.68 -29.02
N MET A 127 13.12 4.14 -28.21
CA MET A 127 13.05 5.55 -27.81
C MET A 127 14.31 5.97 -27.04
N ILE A 128 14.86 7.12 -27.43
CA ILE A 128 15.98 7.78 -26.76
C ILE A 128 15.51 9.04 -26.05
N TRP A 129 16.21 9.43 -24.97
CA TRP A 129 15.81 10.51 -24.09
C TRP A 129 15.54 11.84 -24.81
N GLN A 130 16.41 12.25 -25.73
CA GLN A 130 16.28 13.51 -26.46
C GLN A 130 15.03 13.56 -27.37
N ASN A 131 14.44 12.41 -27.73
CA ASN A 131 13.29 12.31 -28.62
C ASN A 131 11.94 12.25 -27.86
N MET A 132 11.95 12.29 -26.52
CA MET A 132 10.72 12.25 -25.73
C MET A 132 9.77 13.39 -26.09
N GLY A 133 10.29 14.62 -26.18
CA GLY A 133 9.47 15.81 -26.34
C GLY A 133 8.49 16.05 -25.17
N LYS A 134 7.82 17.19 -25.17
CA LYS A 134 6.98 17.62 -24.03
C LYS A 134 5.82 16.65 -23.74
N LYS A 135 5.19 16.09 -24.77
CA LYS A 135 4.03 15.19 -24.62
C LYS A 135 4.41 13.91 -23.88
N ASN A 136 5.50 13.24 -24.27
CA ASN A 136 5.90 11.99 -23.62
C ASN A 136 6.52 12.22 -22.25
N ILE A 137 7.22 13.33 -22.03
CA ILE A 137 7.65 13.73 -20.69
C ILE A 137 6.43 13.88 -19.77
N ASN A 138 5.36 14.55 -20.21
CA ASN A 138 4.15 14.68 -19.40
C ASN A 138 3.50 13.32 -19.10
N ARG A 139 3.45 12.40 -20.07
CA ARG A 139 2.93 11.04 -19.83
C ARG A 139 3.79 10.25 -18.85
N MET A 140 5.12 10.37 -18.95
CA MET A 140 6.06 9.73 -18.03
C MET A 140 5.92 10.29 -16.60
N VAL A 141 5.86 11.61 -16.45
CA VAL A 141 5.59 12.25 -15.15
C VAL A 141 4.26 11.76 -14.58
N HIS A 142 3.20 11.70 -15.40
CA HIS A 142 1.91 11.21 -14.96
C HIS A 142 1.96 9.76 -14.48
N ILE A 143 2.58 8.85 -15.25
CA ILE A 143 2.66 7.43 -14.84
C ILE A 143 3.54 7.24 -13.61
N LEU A 144 4.57 8.07 -13.42
CA LEU A 144 5.43 8.00 -12.24
C LEU A 144 4.70 8.43 -10.96
N MET A 145 3.76 9.38 -11.06
CA MET A 145 3.08 9.97 -9.90
C MET A 145 1.69 9.42 -9.62
N ASN A 146 0.96 9.03 -10.66
CA ASN A 146 -0.47 8.73 -10.62
C ASN A 146 -0.77 7.44 -11.40
N ASP A 147 0.00 6.39 -11.16
CA ASP A 147 -0.22 5.12 -11.83
C ASP A 147 -1.48 4.45 -11.29
N GLU A 148 -2.51 4.35 -12.11
CA GLU A 148 -3.82 3.86 -11.71
C GLU A 148 -3.92 2.34 -11.85
N TYR A 149 -4.50 1.71 -10.83
CA TYR A 149 -4.82 0.29 -10.79
C TYR A 149 -6.21 0.05 -10.20
N SER A 150 -6.93 -0.90 -10.78
CA SER A 150 -8.23 -1.37 -10.28
C SER A 150 -8.01 -2.50 -9.27
N VAL A 151 -8.55 -2.32 -8.07
CA VAL A 151 -8.58 -3.33 -7.01
C VAL A 151 -9.96 -3.98 -7.03
N SER A 152 -9.96 -5.31 -7.13
CA SER A 152 -11.17 -6.14 -7.10
C SER A 152 -11.01 -7.23 -6.04
N GLY A 153 -11.33 -6.84 -4.82
CA GLY A 153 -11.25 -7.68 -3.65
C GLY A 153 -9.96 -7.52 -2.84
N LYS A 154 -9.87 -8.38 -1.84
CA LYS A 154 -8.75 -8.54 -0.91
C LYS A 154 -8.25 -9.97 -0.99
N THR A 155 -6.98 -10.22 -0.70
CA THR A 155 -6.54 -11.61 -0.49
C THR A 155 -7.37 -12.28 0.59
N THR A 156 -7.62 -13.58 0.45
CA THR A 156 -8.33 -14.45 1.39
C THR A 156 -7.40 -15.34 2.22
N PHE A 157 -6.07 -15.17 2.09
CA PHE A 157 -5.09 -15.91 2.89
C PHE A 157 -5.26 -15.60 4.38
N LYS A 158 -5.85 -16.57 5.08
CA LYS A 158 -6.28 -16.47 6.49
C LYS A 158 -5.16 -16.12 7.48
N GLU A 159 -3.90 -16.28 7.09
CA GLU A 159 -2.73 -16.11 7.97
C GLU A 159 -2.23 -14.65 8.07
N GLU A 160 -2.73 -13.72 7.26
CA GLU A 160 -2.27 -12.31 7.24
C GLU A 160 -3.27 -11.31 7.82
N PHE A 161 -4.46 -11.74 8.25
CA PHE A 161 -5.47 -10.81 8.74
C PHE A 161 -5.30 -10.50 10.23
N VAL A 162 -5.53 -9.24 10.56
CA VAL A 162 -6.05 -8.83 11.85
C VAL A 162 -7.49 -8.35 11.64
N THR A 163 -8.33 -8.53 12.63
CA THR A 163 -9.73 -8.10 12.57
C THR A 163 -9.84 -6.67 13.11
N CYS A 164 -10.18 -5.69 12.26
CA CYS A 164 -10.57 -4.36 12.74
C CYS A 164 -12.00 -4.41 13.29
N GLY A 165 -12.18 -4.04 14.55
CA GLY A 165 -13.43 -4.22 15.29
C GLY A 165 -13.35 -5.30 16.36
N GLY A 166 -14.33 -5.32 17.25
CA GLY A 166 -14.41 -6.29 18.34
C GLY A 166 -15.39 -5.83 19.40
N ILE A 167 -15.26 -6.35 20.62
CA ILE A 167 -16.03 -5.86 21.76
C ILE A 167 -15.55 -4.45 22.11
N SER A 168 -16.48 -3.50 22.10
CA SER A 168 -16.19 -2.10 22.41
C SER A 168 -15.53 -1.97 23.78
N LEU A 169 -14.41 -1.25 23.84
CA LEU A 169 -13.73 -0.92 25.10
C LEU A 169 -14.62 -0.11 26.05
N GLN A 170 -15.68 0.54 25.55
CA GLN A 170 -16.64 1.23 26.41
C GLN A 170 -17.46 0.26 27.27
N ASP A 171 -17.65 -0.98 26.79
CA ASP A 171 -18.39 -2.04 27.49
C ASP A 171 -17.49 -2.85 28.45
N ILE A 172 -16.20 -2.51 28.54
CA ILE A 172 -15.19 -3.22 29.34
C ILE A 172 -14.64 -2.30 30.43
N ASP A 173 -14.44 -2.82 31.63
CA ASP A 173 -13.63 -2.17 32.65
C ASP A 173 -12.15 -2.41 32.34
N ILE A 174 -11.47 -1.39 31.84
CA ILE A 174 -10.05 -1.43 31.43
C ILE A 174 -9.08 -1.80 32.56
N LYS A 175 -9.47 -1.67 33.83
CA LYS A 175 -8.61 -2.07 34.96
C LYS A 175 -8.64 -3.57 35.22
N THR A 176 -9.73 -4.23 34.82
CA THR A 176 -9.99 -5.64 35.14
C THR A 176 -10.16 -6.50 33.90
N MET A 177 -10.38 -5.88 32.75
CA MET A 177 -10.83 -6.49 31.50
C MET A 177 -12.18 -7.21 31.61
N GLN A 178 -12.96 -6.95 32.66
CA GLN A 178 -14.28 -7.53 32.87
C GLN A 178 -15.35 -6.81 32.04
N SER A 179 -16.36 -7.54 31.59
CA SER A 179 -17.57 -6.96 31.01
C SER A 179 -18.31 -6.11 32.04
N LYS A 180 -18.71 -4.90 31.64
CA LYS A 180 -19.62 -4.05 32.42
C LYS A 180 -21.06 -4.54 32.39
N LYS A 181 -21.43 -5.41 31.45
CA LYS A 181 -22.79 -5.92 31.26
C LYS A 181 -23.02 -7.25 31.97
N VAL A 182 -22.00 -8.12 32.01
CA VAL A 182 -22.11 -9.44 32.60
C VAL A 182 -20.97 -9.68 33.59
N PRO A 183 -21.27 -9.82 34.90
CA PRO A 183 -20.25 -10.12 35.90
C PRO A 183 -19.50 -11.43 35.59
N ASN A 184 -18.22 -11.49 35.98
CA ASN A 184 -17.34 -12.66 35.84
C ASN A 184 -17.06 -13.13 34.40
N ILE A 185 -17.35 -12.31 33.39
CA ILE A 185 -16.90 -12.51 32.01
C ILE A 185 -15.81 -11.51 31.70
N TYR A 186 -14.70 -11.98 31.16
CA TYR A 186 -13.51 -11.18 30.85
C TYR A 186 -13.15 -11.35 29.38
N PHE A 187 -12.64 -10.28 28.78
CA PHE A 187 -12.26 -10.25 27.38
C PHE A 187 -10.84 -9.72 27.23
N ALA A 188 -10.02 -10.38 26.42
CA ALA A 188 -8.62 -10.03 26.22
C ALA A 188 -8.18 -10.38 24.80
N GLY A 189 -7.12 -9.73 24.32
CA GLY A 189 -6.58 -9.92 22.98
C GLY A 189 -7.48 -9.40 21.87
N GLU A 190 -7.37 -10.02 20.70
CA GLU A 190 -7.96 -9.55 19.43
C GLU A 190 -9.50 -9.60 19.42
N VAL A 191 -10.14 -10.19 20.42
CA VAL A 191 -11.62 -10.13 20.55
C VAL A 191 -12.11 -8.74 20.94
N LEU A 192 -11.24 -7.91 21.49
CA LEU A 192 -11.52 -6.51 21.84
C LEU A 192 -11.32 -5.62 20.61
N ASP A 193 -12.04 -4.51 20.56
CA ASP A 193 -11.85 -3.47 19.53
C ASP A 193 -10.55 -2.67 19.79
N ILE A 194 -9.40 -3.35 19.63
CA ILE A 194 -8.05 -2.81 19.76
C ILE A 194 -7.28 -3.13 18.48
N ASP A 195 -7.03 -2.11 17.67
CA ASP A 195 -6.22 -2.24 16.45
C ASP A 195 -4.80 -1.70 16.68
N GLY A 196 -3.82 -2.60 16.75
CA GLY A 196 -2.41 -2.27 16.70
C GLY A 196 -1.92 -2.15 15.26
N VAL A 197 -1.10 -1.14 14.97
CA VAL A 197 -0.36 -1.04 13.69
C VAL A 197 0.61 -2.23 13.58
N THR A 198 1.04 -2.60 12.37
CA THR A 198 2.06 -3.64 12.16
C THR A 198 3.31 -3.41 13.03
N GLY A 199 4.01 -4.47 13.43
CA GLY A 199 5.27 -4.38 14.19
C GLY A 199 5.19 -4.82 15.66
N GLY A 200 4.28 -5.74 16.00
CA GLY A 200 4.21 -6.35 17.33
C GLY A 200 3.23 -5.69 18.32
N PHE A 201 2.59 -4.59 17.94
CA PHE A 201 1.61 -3.91 18.80
C PHE A 201 0.38 -4.77 19.12
N ASN A 202 -0.08 -5.59 18.18
CA ASN A 202 -1.17 -6.56 18.44
C ASN A 202 -0.76 -7.61 19.47
N PHE A 203 0.48 -8.11 19.40
CA PHE A 203 1.00 -9.01 20.44
C PHE A 203 1.09 -8.31 21.79
N GLN A 204 1.64 -7.09 21.84
CA GLN A 204 1.72 -6.32 23.08
C GLN A 204 0.33 -6.09 23.71
N ALA A 205 -0.67 -5.75 22.90
CA ALA A 205 -2.05 -5.59 23.35
C ALA A 205 -2.61 -6.91 23.90
N ALA A 206 -2.40 -8.03 23.21
CA ALA A 206 -2.83 -9.34 23.66
C ALA A 206 -2.18 -9.77 24.98
N TRP A 207 -0.87 -9.60 25.13
CA TRP A 207 -0.16 -9.93 26.37
C TRP A 207 -0.59 -9.05 27.54
N THR A 208 -0.73 -7.74 27.30
CA THR A 208 -1.11 -6.78 28.34
C THR A 208 -2.53 -7.04 28.84
N THR A 209 -3.49 -7.16 27.93
CA THR A 209 -4.90 -7.42 28.29
C THR A 209 -5.09 -8.80 28.90
N GLY A 210 -4.41 -9.83 28.38
CA GLY A 210 -4.43 -11.18 28.95
C GLY A 210 -3.86 -11.22 30.37
N PHE A 211 -2.76 -10.51 30.62
CA PHE A 211 -2.18 -10.39 31.96
C PHE A 211 -3.15 -9.72 32.94
N ILE A 212 -3.78 -8.61 32.55
CA ILE A 212 -4.73 -7.89 33.42
C ILE A 212 -5.94 -8.78 33.74
N ALA A 213 -6.52 -9.46 32.73
CA ALA A 213 -7.64 -10.37 32.91
C ALA A 213 -7.29 -11.55 33.84
N GLY A 214 -6.09 -12.13 33.69
CA GLY A 214 -5.63 -13.28 34.48
C GLY A 214 -5.08 -12.95 35.87
N LYS A 215 -4.82 -11.69 36.20
CA LYS A 215 -4.32 -11.29 37.53
C LYS A 215 -5.44 -11.14 38.57
N LEU A 216 -6.69 -11.08 38.13
CA LEU A 216 -7.87 -10.88 38.97
C LEU A 216 -8.69 -12.16 39.23
N SER A 217 -8.15 -13.31 38.83
CA SER A 217 -8.66 -14.64 39.19
C SER A 217 -7.99 -15.18 40.45
#